data_AF-A0A7K3YDB8-F1
#
_entry.id   AF-A0A7K3YDB8-F1
#
_cell.length_a   1.000
_cell.length_b   1.000
_cell.length_c   1.000
_cell.angle_alpha   90.00
_cell.angle_beta   90.00
_cell.angle_gamma   90.00
#
_symmetry.space_group_name_H-M   'P 1'
#
loop_
_entity.id
_entity.type
_entity.pdbx_description
1 polymer ?
#
loop_
_entity_poly.entity_id
_entity_poly.type
_entity_poly.pdbx_seq_one_letter_code
_entity_poly.pdbx_strand_id
1 'polypeptide(L)'
;VGITANALVAWRPPVGWDEEAFSRFSSAPGLSHCYLRRPVPGRWEYTLYTVHHGRSREEVLAAVEEMARAAECSDYIVLFSTEEYKRVPNVRINENGGDLQ
;
A
#
# COMPACT_ATOMS: atom_id res chain seq x y z
N VAL A 1 22.10 -6.14 -4.05
CA VAL A 1 21.31 -5.78 -5.25
C VAL A 1 19.85 -5.87 -4.84
N GLY A 2 19.26 -4.72 -4.51
CA GLY A 2 18.09 -4.63 -3.62
C GLY A 2 16.84 -4.10 -4.32
N ILE A 3 15.79 -3.91 -3.52
CA ILE A 3 14.57 -3.20 -3.91
C ILE A 3 14.95 -1.79 -4.35
N THR A 4 14.62 -1.43 -5.58
CA THR A 4 14.88 -0.10 -6.16
C THR A 4 13.59 0.66 -6.47
N ALA A 5 12.46 -0.05 -6.57
CA ALA A 5 11.16 0.53 -6.80
C ALA A 5 10.23 0.24 -5.61
N ASN A 6 9.72 1.31 -4.99
CA ASN A 6 8.70 1.25 -3.96
C ASN A 6 7.47 2.00 -4.47
N ALA A 7 6.29 1.39 -4.37
CA ALA A 7 5.05 2.04 -4.75
C ALA A 7 3.97 1.85 -3.70
N LEU A 8 3.26 2.93 -3.41
CA LEU A 8 1.93 2.87 -2.80
C LEU A 8 0.91 2.79 -3.94
N VAL A 9 0.03 1.81 -3.89
CA VAL A 9 -1.08 1.70 -4.84
C VAL A 9 -2.38 1.97 -4.09
N ALA A 10 -3.12 2.95 -4.58
CA ALA A 10 -4.42 3.32 -4.04
C ALA A 10 -5.50 2.75 -4.96
N TRP A 11 -6.44 2.00 -4.40
CA TRP A 11 -7.48 1.26 -5.12
C TRP A 11 -8.85 1.78 -4.75
N ARG A 12 -9.75 1.83 -5.74
CA ARG A 12 -11.18 2.05 -5.54
C ARG A 12 -11.90 0.74 -5.82
N PRO A 13 -12.12 -0.09 -4.78
CA PRO A 13 -12.84 -1.34 -4.90
C PRO A 13 -14.19 -1.17 -5.60
N PRO A 14 -14.62 -2.14 -6.43
CA PRO A 14 -15.97 -2.20 -6.96
C PRO A 14 -17.02 -2.20 -5.85
N VAL A 15 -18.21 -1.70 -6.18
CA VAL A 15 -19.39 -1.83 -5.30
C VAL A 15 -19.69 -3.32 -5.11
N GLY A 16 -19.77 -3.77 -3.85
CA GLY A 16 -20.11 -5.15 -3.51
C GLY A 16 -18.92 -6.06 -3.20
N TRP A 17 -17.69 -5.53 -3.10
CA TRP A 17 -16.61 -6.27 -2.44
C TRP A 17 -16.99 -6.60 -0.99
N ASP A 18 -17.04 -7.88 -0.68
CA ASP A 18 -17.25 -8.41 0.66
C ASP A 18 -15.91 -8.69 1.36
N GLU A 19 -16.00 -9.16 2.60
CA GLU A 19 -14.82 -9.51 3.39
C GLU A 19 -13.98 -10.63 2.75
N GLU A 20 -14.59 -11.53 1.98
CA GLU A 20 -13.87 -12.62 1.33
C GLU A 20 -13.05 -12.11 0.13
N ALA A 21 -13.63 -11.26 -0.72
CA ALA A 21 -12.94 -10.60 -1.81
C ALA A 21 -11.74 -9.78 -1.27
N PHE A 22 -11.96 -9.04 -0.18
CA PHE A 22 -10.91 -8.29 0.49
C PHE A 22 -9.80 -9.19 1.05
N SER A 23 -10.18 -10.29 1.72
CA SER A 23 -9.24 -11.25 2.30
C SER A 23 -8.35 -11.87 1.23
N ARG A 24 -8.94 -12.32 0.12
CA ARG A 24 -8.21 -12.86 -1.05
C ARG A 24 -7.24 -11.82 -1.63
N PHE A 25 -7.70 -10.58 -1.80
CA PHE A 25 -6.87 -9.49 -2.31
C PHE A 25 -5.68 -9.19 -1.38
N SER A 26 -5.93 -9.07 -0.08
CA SER A 26 -4.90 -8.76 0.91
C SER A 26 -3.89 -9.89 1.12
N SER A 27 -4.24 -11.11 0.72
CA SER A 27 -3.38 -12.30 0.81
C SER A 27 -2.47 -12.48 -0.41
N ALA A 28 -2.48 -11.54 -1.36
CA ALA A 28 -1.68 -11.64 -2.57
C ALA A 28 -0.16 -11.66 -2.23
N PRO A 29 0.62 -12.58 -2.82
CA PRO A 29 2.06 -12.66 -2.58
C PRO A 29 2.78 -11.34 -2.90
N GLY A 30 3.74 -10.96 -2.04
CA GLY A 30 4.56 -9.77 -2.26
C GLY A 30 3.96 -8.46 -1.73
N LEU A 31 2.72 -8.47 -1.22
CA LEU A 31 2.17 -7.34 -0.49
C LEU A 31 2.80 -7.24 0.90
N SER A 32 3.56 -6.17 1.15
CA SER A 32 4.13 -5.94 2.49
C SER A 32 3.09 -5.41 3.46
N HIS A 33 2.16 -4.59 2.96
CA HIS A 33 1.11 -3.98 3.76
C HIS A 33 -0.15 -3.73 2.94
N CYS A 34 -1.30 -3.87 3.60
CA CYS A 34 -2.62 -3.61 3.05
C CYS A 34 -3.45 -2.86 4.10
N TYR A 35 -4.03 -1.70 3.74
CA TYR A 35 -4.78 -0.85 4.68
C TYR A 35 -6.06 -0.32 4.06
N LEU A 36 -7.10 -0.20 4.89
CA LEU A 36 -8.34 0.52 4.58
C LEU A 36 -8.30 1.93 5.16
N ARG A 37 -8.79 2.91 4.40
CA ARG A 37 -9.03 4.28 4.86
C ARG A 37 -10.38 4.79 4.39
N ARG A 38 -10.93 5.76 5.14
CA ARG A 38 -12.13 6.48 4.72
C ARG A 38 -11.80 7.34 3.50
N PRO A 39 -12.70 7.44 2.52
CA PRO A 39 -12.51 8.34 1.39
C PRO A 39 -12.63 9.80 1.85
N VAL A 40 -12.15 10.71 1.02
CA VAL A 40 -12.40 12.15 1.12
C VAL A 40 -13.32 12.54 -0.03
N PRO A 41 -14.64 12.65 0.21
CA PRO A 41 -15.62 12.88 -0.85
C PRO A 41 -15.29 14.07 -1.75
N GLY A 42 -15.34 13.86 -3.07
CA GLY A 42 -15.08 14.87 -4.09
C GLY A 42 -13.60 15.25 -4.25
N ARG A 43 -12.68 14.59 -3.53
CA ARG A 43 -11.23 14.85 -3.62
C ARG A 43 -10.41 13.58 -3.77
N TRP A 44 -10.77 12.50 -3.07
CA TRP A 44 -10.01 11.26 -3.01
C TRP A 44 -10.91 10.08 -2.62
N GLU A 45 -11.35 9.32 -3.61
CA GLU A 45 -12.31 8.20 -3.42
C GLU A 45 -11.63 6.84 -3.19
N TYR A 46 -10.29 6.79 -3.17
CA TYR A 46 -9.54 5.55 -2.95
C TYR A 46 -9.57 5.16 -1.47
N THR A 47 -10.01 3.93 -1.20
CA THR A 47 -10.23 3.44 0.17
C THR A 47 -9.31 2.31 0.57
N LEU A 48 -8.70 1.63 -0.40
CA LEU A 48 -7.77 0.53 -0.16
C LEU A 48 -6.37 0.88 -0.64
N TYR A 49 -5.36 0.52 0.15
CA TYR A 49 -3.97 0.87 -0.09
C TYR A 49 -3.08 -0.34 0.07
N THR A 50 -2.24 -0.60 -0.93
CA THR A 50 -1.23 -1.67 -0.87
C THR A 50 0.17 -1.11 -1.12
N VAL A 51 1.16 -1.67 -0.45
CA VAL A 51 2.57 -1.30 -0.65
C VAL A 51 3.30 -2.41 -1.41
N HIS A 52 3.95 -2.02 -2.51
CA HIS A 52 4.67 -2.90 -3.42
C HIS A 52 6.16 -2.56 -3.46
N HIS A 53 6.98 -3.60 -3.56
CA HIS A 53 8.43 -3.51 -3.63
C HIS A 53 8.95 -4.36 -4.79
N GLY A 54 9.83 -3.80 -5.62
CA GLY A 54 10.41 -4.51 -6.76
C GLY A 54 11.81 -4.03 -7.11
N ARG A 55 12.44 -4.74 -8.06
CA ARG A 55 13.76 -4.44 -8.61
C ARG A 55 13.70 -3.48 -9.81
N SER A 56 12.51 -3.23 -10.35
CA SER A 56 12.25 -2.17 -11.34
C SER A 56 10.79 -1.67 -11.25
N ARG A 57 10.49 -0.55 -11.91
CA ARG A 57 9.12 -0.03 -11.99
C ARG A 57 8.23 -0.96 -12.79
N GLU A 58 8.77 -1.56 -13.84
CA GLU A 58 8.07 -2.48 -14.75
C GLU A 58 7.63 -3.75 -14.01
N GLU A 59 8.49 -4.31 -13.15
CA GLU A 59 8.14 -5.46 -12.29
C GLU A 59 6.97 -5.11 -11.35
N VAL A 60 7.01 -3.93 -10.72
CA VAL A 60 5.93 -3.46 -9.84
C VAL A 60 4.64 -3.25 -10.63
N LEU A 61 4.70 -2.59 -11.79
CA LEU A 61 3.53 -2.35 -12.63
C LEU A 61 2.87 -3.65 -13.10
N ALA A 62 3.68 -4.63 -13.52
CA ALA A 62 3.18 -5.94 -13.94
C ALA A 62 2.46 -6.67 -12.79
N ALA A 63 3.05 -6.65 -11.58
CA ALA A 63 2.43 -7.26 -10.40
C ALA A 63 1.10 -6.56 -10.01
N VAL A 64 1.07 -5.24 -10.08
CA VAL A 64 -0.15 -4.46 -9.83
C VAL A 64 -1.23 -4.77 -10.86
N GLU A 65 -0.88 -4.90 -12.13
CA GLU A 65 -1.82 -5.23 -13.20
C GLU A 65 -2.38 -6.65 -13.07
N GLU A 66 -1.54 -7.63 -12.69
CA GLU A 66 -1.99 -8.98 -12.36
C GLU A 66 -2.99 -8.98 -11.20
N MET A 67 -2.70 -8.23 -10.15
CA MET A 67 -3.57 -8.09 -8.98
C MET A 67 -4.90 -7.41 -9.33
N ALA A 68 -4.85 -6.34 -10.15
CA ALA A 68 -6.04 -5.65 -10.66
C ALA A 68 -6.96 -6.59 -11.42
N ARG A 69 -6.39 -7.45 -12.29
CA ARG A 69 -7.14 -8.47 -13.04
C ARG A 69 -7.73 -9.53 -12.13
N ALA A 70 -6.93 -10.09 -11.21
CA ALA A 70 -7.38 -11.16 -10.31
C ALA A 70 -8.50 -10.71 -9.36
N ALA A 71 -8.53 -9.42 -9.04
CA ALA A 71 -9.49 -8.82 -8.11
C ALA A 71 -10.65 -8.10 -8.80
N GLU A 72 -10.66 -8.07 -10.13
CA GLU A 72 -11.63 -7.30 -10.94
C GLU A 72 -11.71 -5.82 -10.52
N CYS A 73 -10.58 -5.24 -10.12
CA CYS A 73 -10.45 -3.87 -9.64
C CYS A 73 -9.54 -3.07 -10.56
N SER A 74 -10.12 -2.44 -11.56
CA SER A 74 -9.41 -1.67 -12.59
C SER A 74 -9.20 -0.20 -12.25
N ASP A 75 -9.84 0.32 -11.20
CA ASP A 75 -9.66 1.70 -10.75
C ASP A 75 -8.62 1.78 -9.63
N TYR A 76 -7.40 2.13 -10.01
CA TYR A 76 -6.28 2.31 -9.11
C TYR A 76 -5.29 3.35 -9.62
N ILE A 77 -4.48 3.87 -8.70
CA ILE A 77 -3.35 4.77 -9.00
C ILE A 77 -2.09 4.19 -8.37
N VAL A 78 -1.01 4.13 -9.15
CA VAL A 78 0.33 3.73 -8.70
C VAL A 78 1.16 4.96 -8.37
N LEU A 79 1.59 5.09 -7.12
CA LEU A 79 2.37 6.21 -6.61
C LEU A 79 3.77 5.70 -6.24
N PHE A 80 4.72 5.83 -7.17
CA PHE A 80 6.12 5.47 -6.90
C PHE A 80 6.79 6.49 -5.98
N SER A 81 7.49 6.00 -4.96
CA SER A 81 8.40 6.83 -4.19
C SER A 81 9.53 7.33 -5.08
N THR A 82 9.78 8.63 -5.05
CA THR A 82 10.87 9.29 -5.79
C THR A 82 12.03 9.67 -4.88
N GLU A 83 11.71 10.13 -3.68
CA GLU A 83 12.65 10.58 -2.67
C GLU A 83 12.11 10.23 -1.28
N GLU A 84 12.99 9.88 -0.35
CA GLU A 84 12.65 9.59 1.04
C GLU A 84 13.08 10.77 1.93
N TYR A 85 12.14 11.68 2.23
CA TYR A 85 12.42 12.83 3.08
C TYR A 85 12.63 12.47 4.56
N LYS A 86 11.97 11.41 5.04
CA LYS A 86 12.05 10.98 6.44
C LYS A 86 11.71 9.50 6.59
N ARG A 87 12.61 8.74 7.22
CA ARG A 87 12.33 7.37 7.71
C ARG A 87 13.02 7.15 9.05
N VAL A 88 12.24 7.27 10.11
CA VAL A 88 12.68 7.00 11.48
C VAL A 88 11.54 6.32 12.22
N PRO A 89 11.82 5.36 13.12
CA PRO A 89 10.79 4.81 13.99
C PRO A 89 10.24 5.92 14.90
N ASN A 90 8.97 5.80 15.28
CA ASN A 90 8.41 6.67 16.32
C ASN A 90 9.07 6.31 17.65
N VAL A 91 9.72 7.28 18.29
CA VAL A 91 10.18 7.13 19.68
C VAL A 91 9.06 7.60 20.58
N ARG A 92 8.51 6.69 21.40
CA ARG A 92 7.65 7.10 22.51
C ARG A 92 8.55 7.61 23.62
N ILE A 93 8.39 8.87 23.98
CA ILE A 93 9.03 9.42 25.18
C ILE A 93 8.14 8.97 26.35
N ASN A 94 8.68 8.12 27.23
CA ASN A 94 7.99 7.79 28.48
C ASN A 94 7.89 9.05 29.34
N GLU A 95 6.74 9.28 29.99
CA GLU A 95 6.51 10.46 30.85
C GLU A 95 7.50 10.55 32.02
N ASN A 96 8.19 9.45 32.34
CA ASN A 96 9.33 9.41 33.24
C ASN A 96 10.59 9.18 32.41
N GLY A 97 11.35 10.24 32.14
CA GLY A 97 12.65 10.20 31.48
C GLY A 97 13.71 9.44 32.30
N GLY A 98 13.55 8.14 32.44
CA GLY A 98 14.59 7.25 32.95
C GLY A 98 15.61 7.00 31.84
N ASP A 99 16.84 7.41 32.11
CA ASP A 99 18.00 7.21 31.24
C ASP A 99 18.10 5.76 30.74
N LEU A 100 18.43 5.62 29.46
CA LEU A 100 18.80 4.33 28.86
C LEU A 100 20.11 3.86 29.51
N GLN A 101 20.10 2.70 30.18
CA GLN A 101 21.30 1.89 30.42
C GLN A 101 21.70 1.15 29.14
#